data_AF-A0A6B3PBP5-F1
#
_entry.id   AF-A0A6B3PBP5-F1
#
_cell.length_a   1.000
_cell.length_b   1.000
_cell.length_c   1.000
_cell.angle_alpha   90.00
_cell.angle_beta   90.00
_cell.angle_gamma   90.00
#
_symmetry.space_group_name_H-M   'P 1'
#
loop_
_entity.id
_entity.type
_entity.pdbx_description
1 polymer ?
#
loop_
_entity_poly.entity_id
_entity_poly.type
_entity_poly.pdbx_seq_one_letter_code
_entity_poly.pdbx_strand_id
1 'polypeptide(L)'
;MENAKDAVFELTDAAILSPSPNSLAELSLSPVFRRRWHSVYETLEDFYPSRYKLMEVYIKQITLNQRPLLVGDHSGWLRPDAVTLQERTYEHTPGRIRVNQPIGVVFGYSTLAYIPEEKGSWALPLVHQRINGEIQSRGCVARRI
;
A
#
# COMPACT_ATOMS: atom_id res chain seq x y z
N MET A 1 -22.06 18.53 6.00
CA MET A 1 -20.75 17.86 5.98
C MET A 1 -21.03 16.39 5.75
N GLU A 2 -20.82 15.92 4.53
CA GLU A 2 -21.01 14.51 4.18
C GLU A 2 -19.99 13.65 4.94
N ASN A 3 -20.37 12.42 5.28
CA ASN A 3 -19.59 11.53 6.14
C ASN A 3 -18.33 11.06 5.39
N ALA A 4 -17.16 11.60 5.75
CA ALA A 4 -15.88 11.30 5.11
C ALA A 4 -15.57 9.79 5.06
N LYS A 5 -16.06 9.02 6.05
CA LYS A 5 -15.90 7.56 6.08
C LYS A 5 -16.58 6.87 4.89
N ASP A 6 -17.78 7.31 4.52
CA ASP A 6 -18.54 6.71 3.44
C ASP A 6 -17.91 7.05 2.08
N ALA A 7 -17.24 8.21 1.97
CA ALA A 7 -16.51 8.60 0.78
C ALA A 7 -15.29 7.69 0.52
N VAL A 8 -14.59 7.25 1.57
CA VAL A 8 -13.47 6.29 1.46
C VAL A 8 -13.93 4.95 0.91
N PHE A 9 -15.06 4.44 1.42
CA PHE A 9 -15.60 3.16 0.94
C PHE A 9 -16.01 3.25 -0.53
N GLU A 10 -16.73 4.31 -0.91
CA GLU A 10 -17.08 4.51 -2.33
C GLU A 10 -15.87 4.70 -3.24
N LEU A 11 -14.82 5.40 -2.77
CA LEU A 11 -13.58 5.55 -3.52
C LEU A 11 -12.84 4.21 -3.69
N THR A 12 -12.87 3.38 -2.65
CA THR A 12 -12.27 2.05 -2.68
C THR A 12 -13.02 1.14 -3.66
N ASP A 13 -14.34 1.15 -3.62
CA ASP A 13 -15.18 0.41 -4.57
C ASP A 13 -14.94 0.89 -6.01
N ALA A 14 -14.85 2.20 -6.22
CA ALA A 14 -14.52 2.78 -7.51
C ALA A 14 -13.15 2.32 -8.01
N ALA A 15 -12.14 2.24 -7.14
CA ALA A 15 -10.80 1.77 -7.50
C ALA A 15 -10.75 0.27 -7.82
N ILE A 16 -11.54 -0.56 -7.11
CA ILE A 16 -11.66 -1.99 -7.40
C ILE A 16 -12.37 -2.24 -8.73
N LEU A 17 -13.39 -1.44 -9.05
CA LEU A 17 -14.22 -1.61 -10.23
C LEU A 17 -13.69 -0.91 -11.49
N SER A 18 -12.74 0.01 -11.34
CA SER A 18 -12.13 0.75 -12.46
C SER A 18 -10.75 0.18 -12.75
N PRO A 19 -10.60 -0.76 -13.70
CA PRO A 19 -9.31 -1.33 -14.03
C PRO A 19 -8.40 -0.27 -14.65
N SER A 20 -7.29 0.04 -13.97
CA SER A 20 -6.24 0.96 -14.44
C SER A 20 -6.73 2.39 -14.73
N PRO A 21 -7.19 3.15 -13.72
CA PRO A 21 -7.56 4.55 -13.91
C PRO A 21 -6.32 5.36 -14.35
N ASN A 22 -6.49 6.23 -15.34
CA ASN A 22 -5.41 7.11 -15.83
C ASN A 22 -5.13 8.26 -14.88
N SER A 23 -6.12 8.65 -14.07
CA SER A 23 -6.00 9.71 -13.09
C SER A 23 -6.90 9.48 -11.88
N LEU A 24 -6.58 10.15 -10.77
CA LEU A 24 -7.43 10.11 -9.58
C LEU A 24 -8.83 10.73 -9.84
N ALA A 25 -8.90 11.76 -10.68
CA ALA A 25 -10.16 12.38 -11.06
C ALA A 25 -11.07 11.42 -11.84
N GLU A 26 -10.50 10.49 -12.61
CA GLU A 26 -11.27 9.48 -13.36
C GLU A 26 -12.09 8.57 -12.43
N LEU A 27 -11.58 8.28 -11.22
CA LEU A 27 -12.32 7.48 -10.23
C LEU A 27 -13.64 8.16 -9.81
N SER A 28 -13.72 9.49 -9.88
CA SER A 28 -14.96 10.21 -9.58
C SER A 28 -16.06 10.03 -10.63
N LEU A 29 -15.70 9.55 -11.82
CA LEU A 29 -16.65 9.24 -12.90
C LEU A 29 -17.25 7.84 -12.76
N SER A 30 -16.75 7.03 -11.83
CA SER A 30 -17.26 5.70 -11.58
C SER A 30 -18.71 5.76 -11.07
N PRO A 31 -19.65 4.94 -11.57
CA PRO A 31 -21.05 4.99 -11.16
C PRO A 31 -21.27 4.66 -9.68
N VAL A 32 -20.31 4.00 -9.03
CA VAL A 32 -20.36 3.70 -7.59
C VAL A 32 -19.89 4.87 -6.72
N PHE A 33 -19.20 5.86 -7.31
CA PHE A 33 -18.77 7.05 -6.62
C PHE A 33 -19.80 8.17 -6.80
N ARG A 34 -20.64 8.39 -5.78
CA ARG A 34 -21.84 9.25 -5.89
C ARG A 34 -21.57 10.71 -5.53
N ARG A 35 -20.29 11.07 -5.30
CA ARG A 35 -19.85 12.38 -4.81
C ARG A 35 -19.24 13.22 -5.92
N ARG A 36 -18.94 14.48 -5.60
CA ARG A 36 -18.24 15.38 -6.51
C ARG A 36 -16.76 14.99 -6.63
N TRP A 37 -16.15 15.36 -7.75
CA TRP A 37 -14.76 14.99 -8.04
C TRP A 37 -13.75 15.48 -7.00
N HIS A 38 -13.95 16.67 -6.41
CA HIS A 38 -13.06 17.22 -5.39
C HIS A 38 -13.09 16.37 -4.10
N SER A 39 -14.20 15.68 -3.82
CA SER A 39 -14.32 14.79 -2.67
C SER A 39 -13.35 13.62 -2.74
N VAL A 40 -12.87 13.23 -3.92
CA VAL A 40 -11.82 12.20 -4.03
C VAL A 40 -10.53 12.68 -3.37
N TYR A 41 -10.14 13.94 -3.62
CA TYR A 41 -8.93 14.53 -3.06
C TYR A 41 -9.07 14.79 -1.56
N GLU A 42 -10.18 15.40 -1.14
CA GLU A 42 -10.50 15.63 0.28
C GLU A 42 -10.48 14.31 1.06
N THR A 43 -11.07 13.25 0.49
CA THR A 43 -11.10 11.93 1.12
C THR A 43 -9.69 11.37 1.33
N LEU A 44 -8.79 11.47 0.35
CA LEU A 44 -7.43 10.96 0.50
C LEU A 44 -6.58 11.82 1.45
N GLU A 45 -6.84 13.13 1.50
CA GLU A 45 -6.15 14.04 2.42
C GLU A 45 -6.58 13.80 3.87
N ASP A 46 -7.87 13.58 4.13
CA ASP A 46 -8.40 13.38 5.48
C ASP A 46 -8.30 11.93 5.98
N PHE A 47 -8.10 10.97 5.08
CA PHE A 47 -8.15 9.55 5.42
C PHE A 47 -6.82 9.01 5.96
N TYR A 48 -6.77 8.87 7.28
CA TYR A 48 -5.70 8.17 7.99
C TYR A 48 -6.28 7.03 8.85
N PRO A 49 -6.44 5.81 8.30
CA PRO A 49 -7.00 4.71 9.07
C PRO A 49 -6.04 4.30 10.19
N SER A 50 -6.61 4.01 11.37
CA SER A 50 -5.82 3.47 12.47
C SER A 50 -5.30 2.09 12.10
N ARG A 51 -3.97 1.99 11.93
CA ARG A 51 -3.28 0.73 11.59
C ARG A 51 -3.61 -0.38 12.57
N TYR A 52 -3.64 -0.06 13.86
CA TYR A 52 -3.99 -1.02 14.91
C TYR A 52 -5.41 -1.57 14.75
N LYS A 53 -6.40 -0.71 14.47
CA LYS A 53 -7.79 -1.15 14.26
C LYS A 53 -7.95 -1.98 12.99
N LEU A 54 -7.24 -1.63 11.91
CA LEU A 54 -7.23 -2.45 10.69
C LEU A 54 -6.62 -3.83 10.96
N MET A 55 -5.49 -3.86 11.68
CA MET A 55 -4.81 -5.10 12.04
C MET A 55 -5.69 -5.99 12.96
N GLU A 56 -6.43 -5.40 13.90
CA GLU A 56 -7.41 -6.14 14.72
C GLU A 56 -8.51 -6.79 13.87
N VAL A 57 -8.95 -6.14 12.79
CA VAL A 57 -9.93 -6.71 11.85
C VAL A 57 -9.31 -7.85 11.07
N TYR A 58 -8.07 -7.71 10.59
CA TYR A 58 -7.38 -8.76 9.85
C TYR A 58 -7.07 -9.98 10.72
N ILE A 59 -6.63 -9.79 11.96
CA ILE A 59 -6.33 -10.90 12.88
C ILE A 59 -7.54 -11.80 13.10
N LYS A 60 -8.77 -11.25 13.09
CA LYS A 60 -10.01 -12.03 13.20
C LYS A 60 -10.25 -13.00 12.02
N GLN A 61 -9.58 -12.77 10.89
CA GLN A 61 -9.65 -13.65 9.71
C GLN A 61 -8.57 -14.75 9.73
N ILE A 62 -7.67 -14.77 10.73
CA ILE A 62 -6.61 -15.77 10.84
C ILE A 62 -7.18 -17.05 11.47
N THR A 63 -6.97 -18.18 10.80
CA THR A 63 -7.35 -19.49 11.32
C THR A 63 -6.33 -19.95 12.37
N LEU A 64 -6.76 -20.08 13.63
CA LEU A 64 -5.90 -20.50 14.76
C LEU A 64 -5.68 -22.01 14.88
N ASN A 65 -6.30 -22.80 14.00
CA ASN A 65 -6.23 -24.28 14.05
C ASN A 65 -4.84 -24.81 13.65
N GLN A 66 -3.97 -23.96 13.11
CA GLN A 66 -2.62 -24.29 12.66
C GLN A 66 -1.64 -23.18 13.06
N ARG A 67 -0.35 -23.51 13.07
CA ARG A 67 0.70 -22.50 13.31
C ARG A 67 0.68 -21.48 12.16
N PRO A 68 0.51 -20.18 12.42
CA PRO A 68 0.39 -19.20 11.35
C PRO A 68 1.73 -19.03 10.61
N LEU A 69 1.68 -19.06 9.28
CA LEU A 69 2.80 -18.70 8.41
C LEU A 69 2.73 -17.21 8.10
N LEU A 70 3.75 -16.47 8.53
CA LEU A 70 3.90 -15.05 8.25
C LEU A 70 5.04 -14.85 7.26
N VAL A 71 4.78 -14.08 6.22
CA VAL A 71 5.76 -13.75 5.17
C VAL A 71 5.99 -12.25 5.16
N GLY A 72 7.25 -11.87 5.29
CA GLY A 72 7.70 -10.49 5.13
C GLY A 72 8.29 -10.29 3.73
N ASP A 73 7.92 -9.21 3.08
CA ASP A 73 8.50 -8.79 1.80
C ASP A 73 8.89 -7.30 1.82
N HIS A 74 9.89 -6.97 1.02
CA HIS A 74 10.31 -5.60 0.72
C HIS A 74 10.24 -5.36 -0.78
N SER A 75 9.43 -4.38 -1.18
CA SER A 75 9.22 -4.03 -2.57
C SER A 75 9.49 -2.54 -2.81
N GLY A 76 10.50 -2.25 -3.64
CA GLY A 76 10.82 -0.90 -4.08
C GLY A 76 9.95 -0.48 -5.27
N TRP A 77 9.23 0.63 -5.14
CA TRP A 77 8.39 1.17 -6.21
C TRP A 77 9.07 2.33 -6.94
N LEU A 78 9.48 2.08 -8.18
CA LEU A 78 10.19 3.07 -9.00
C LEU A 78 9.27 4.26 -9.36
N ARG A 79 9.68 5.47 -8.95
CA ARG A 79 8.95 6.73 -9.14
C ARG A 79 9.91 7.90 -9.39
N PRO A 80 10.62 7.91 -10.52
CA PRO A 80 11.62 8.94 -10.83
C PRO A 80 10.99 10.33 -10.96
N ASP A 81 9.77 10.41 -11.50
CA ASP A 81 9.08 11.67 -11.79
C ASP A 81 8.46 12.32 -10.54
N ALA A 82 8.42 11.62 -9.41
CA ALA A 82 7.81 12.12 -8.17
C ALA A 82 8.76 13.03 -7.37
N VAL A 83 9.30 14.07 -8.01
CA VAL A 83 10.39 14.90 -7.46
C VAL A 83 10.02 15.69 -6.20
N THR A 84 8.73 15.94 -5.96
CA THR A 84 8.23 16.69 -4.81
C THR A 84 7.86 15.80 -3.62
N LEU A 85 7.75 14.48 -3.82
CA LEU A 85 7.45 13.57 -2.72
C LEU A 85 8.67 13.42 -1.80
N GLN A 86 8.44 13.63 -0.51
CA GLN A 86 9.42 13.42 0.56
C GLN A 86 9.76 11.93 0.69
N GLU A 87 10.79 11.57 1.46
CA GLU A 87 11.15 10.17 1.79
C GLU A 87 11.30 9.25 0.56
N ARG A 88 11.95 9.75 -0.49
CA ARG A 88 12.44 8.93 -1.61
C ARG A 88 13.74 8.24 -1.18
N THR A 89 13.89 6.97 -1.55
CA THR A 89 15.08 6.17 -1.25
C THR A 89 15.84 5.84 -2.54
N TYR A 90 17.12 5.52 -2.37
CA TYR A 90 18.00 5.10 -3.47
C TYR A 90 18.25 3.61 -3.33
N GLU A 91 17.68 2.82 -4.24
CA GLU A 91 17.77 1.36 -4.20
C GLU A 91 18.32 0.80 -5.50
N HIS A 92 19.01 -0.33 -5.40
CA HIS A 92 19.52 -1.02 -6.57
C HIS A 92 18.35 -1.48 -7.45
N THR A 93 18.30 -0.98 -8.68
CA THR A 93 17.27 -1.33 -9.66
C THR A 93 17.94 -1.98 -10.86
N PRO A 94 17.69 -3.27 -11.16
CA PRO A 94 18.42 -3.96 -12.22
C PRO A 94 18.25 -3.25 -13.57
N GLY A 95 19.36 -2.80 -14.16
CA GLY A 95 19.42 -2.14 -15.46
C GLY A 95 19.64 -3.15 -16.60
N ARG A 96 19.13 -2.83 -17.80
CA ARG A 96 19.37 -3.64 -19.01
C ARG A 96 20.83 -3.60 -19.48
N ILE A 97 21.57 -2.56 -19.11
CA ILE A 97 22.95 -2.33 -19.50
C ILE A 97 23.83 -2.53 -18.26
N ARG A 98 24.84 -3.39 -18.37
CA ARG A 98 25.77 -3.77 -17.30
C ARG A 98 26.86 -2.72 -17.07
N VAL A 99 26.50 -1.45 -17.16
CA VAL A 99 27.39 -0.30 -16.98
C VAL A 99 26.89 0.46 -15.76
N ASN A 100 27.76 0.63 -14.76
CA ASN A 100 27.46 1.12 -13.41
C ASN A 100 26.54 0.23 -12.55
N GLN A 101 26.58 0.46 -11.23
CA GLN A 101 25.57 -0.04 -10.29
C GLN A 101 24.29 0.78 -10.54
N PRO A 102 23.23 0.20 -11.12
CA PRO A 102 22.04 0.97 -11.46
C PRO A 102 21.26 1.29 -10.18
N ILE A 103 21.30 2.55 -9.76
CA ILE A 103 20.57 3.06 -8.59
C ILE A 103 19.31 3.77 -9.11
N GLY A 104 18.15 3.33 -8.65
CA GLY A 104 16.86 3.94 -8.93
C GLY A 104 16.35 4.78 -7.76
N VAL A 105 15.58 5.82 -8.08
CA VAL A 105 14.82 6.60 -7.09
C VAL A 105 13.47 5.91 -6.88
N VAL A 106 13.28 5.34 -5.69
CA VAL A 106 12.12 4.49 -5.39
C VAL A 106 11.43 4.90 -4.09
N PHE A 107 10.24 4.34 -3.88
CA PHE A 107 9.61 4.25 -2.57
C PHE A 107 9.66 2.81 -2.08
N GLY A 108 10.40 2.56 -1.01
CA GLY A 108 10.42 1.26 -0.36
C GLY A 108 9.11 0.99 0.37
N TYR A 109 8.53 -0.18 0.18
CA TYR A 109 7.40 -0.68 0.96
C TYR A 109 7.77 -1.98 1.65
N SER A 110 7.38 -2.12 2.91
CA SER A 110 7.44 -3.38 3.65
C SER A 110 6.03 -3.92 3.79
N THR A 111 5.88 -5.21 3.46
CA THR A 111 4.65 -5.94 3.64
C THR A 111 4.87 -7.12 4.58
N LEU A 112 3.96 -7.31 5.52
CA LEU A 112 3.83 -8.53 6.30
C LEU A 112 2.46 -9.12 6.02
N ALA A 113 2.42 -10.36 5.54
CA ALA A 113 1.20 -11.06 5.20
C ALA A 113 1.10 -12.41 5.93
N TYR A 114 -0.13 -12.80 6.28
CA TYR A 114 -0.45 -14.14 6.71
C TYR A 114 -0.86 -14.99 5.51
N ILE A 115 -0.29 -16.19 5.41
CA ILE A 115 -0.57 -17.17 4.35
C ILE A 115 -1.24 -18.39 5.00
N PRO A 116 -2.55 -18.63 4.78
CA PRO A 116 -3.25 -19.74 5.42
C PRO A 116 -3.03 -21.10 4.75
N GLU A 117 -2.65 -21.13 3.47
CA GLU A 117 -2.58 -22.34 2.67
C GLU A 117 -1.17 -22.54 2.10
N GLU A 118 -0.68 -23.79 2.11
CA GLU A 118 0.62 -24.13 1.50
C GLU A 118 0.57 -24.03 -0.04
N LYS A 119 -0.60 -24.28 -0.63
CA LYS A 119 -0.84 -24.28 -2.08
C LYS A 119 -2.06 -23.42 -2.37
N GLY A 120 -1.82 -22.17 -2.72
CA GLY A 120 -2.85 -21.20 -3.06
C GLY A 120 -2.23 -19.83 -3.36
N SER A 121 -3.06 -18.90 -3.79
CA SER A 121 -2.68 -17.50 -4.03
C SER A 121 -3.27 -16.54 -3.00
N TRP A 122 -3.97 -17.07 -1.99
CA TRP A 122 -4.60 -16.26 -0.96
C TRP A 122 -3.57 -15.76 0.06
N ALA A 123 -3.58 -14.45 0.29
CA ALA A 123 -2.72 -13.79 1.27
C ALA A 123 -3.49 -12.68 1.99
N LEU A 124 -3.33 -12.60 3.32
CA LEU A 124 -3.93 -11.56 4.13
C LEU A 124 -2.85 -10.55 4.54
N PRO A 125 -2.81 -9.34 3.96
CA PRO A 125 -1.82 -8.32 4.31
C PRO A 125 -2.14 -7.77 5.70
N LEU A 126 -1.31 -8.11 6.69
CA LEU A 126 -1.46 -7.63 8.07
C LEU A 126 -0.92 -6.20 8.22
N VAL A 127 0.24 -5.95 7.61
CA VAL A 127 0.88 -4.65 7.59
C VAL A 127 1.40 -4.40 6.19
N HIS A 128 1.05 -3.25 5.63
CA HIS A 128 1.66 -2.73 4.41
C HIS A 128 2.02 -1.27 4.69
N GLN A 129 3.30 -0.94 4.63
CA GLN A 129 3.75 0.38 4.99
C GLN A 129 4.90 0.86 4.14
N ARG A 130 4.91 2.17 3.95
CA ARG A 130 6.03 2.87 3.36
C ARG A 130 7.19 2.93 4.34
N ILE A 131 8.38 2.67 3.82
CA ILE A 131 9.65 2.74 4.54
C ILE A 131 10.31 4.06 4.18
N ASN A 132 10.79 4.76 5.20
CA ASN A 132 11.61 5.95 5.02
C ASN A 132 13.11 5.63 5.20
N GLY A 133 13.98 6.55 4.80
CA GLY A 133 15.44 6.34 4.84
C GLY A 133 15.98 5.97 6.23
N GLU A 134 15.34 6.44 7.30
CA GLU A 134 15.72 6.08 8.68
C GLU A 134 15.39 4.62 9.01
N ILE A 135 14.23 4.11 8.60
CA ILE A 135 13.84 2.71 8.81
C ILE A 135 14.69 1.79 7.91
N GLN A 136 15.04 2.23 6.71
CA GLN A 136 15.86 1.44 5.79
C GLN A 136 17.32 1.28 6.27
N SER A 137 17.93 2.35 6.80
CA SER A 137 19.32 2.31 7.30
C SER A 137 19.51 1.41 8.53
N ARG A 138 18.44 1.09 9.26
CA ARG A 138 18.46 0.18 10.41
C ARG A 138 18.36 -1.31 10.02
N GLY A 139 18.35 -1.62 8.72
CA GLY A 139 17.91 -2.92 8.20
C GLY A 139 16.39 -3.03 8.30
N CYS A 140 15.76 -3.87 7.49
CA CYS A 140 14.32 -4.14 7.54
C CYS A 140 13.96 -4.77 8.90
N VAL A 141 13.91 -3.95 9.95
CA VAL A 141 13.51 -4.34 11.28
C VAL A 141 12.00 -4.36 11.21
N ALA A 142 11.44 -5.56 11.14
CA ALA A 142 10.11 -5.82 11.67
C ALA A 142 10.06 -5.16 13.05
N ARG A 143 9.50 -3.94 13.13
CA ARG A 143 9.26 -3.32 14.43
C ARG A 143 8.41 -4.32 15.19
N ARG A 144 8.88 -4.67 16.38
CA ARG A 144 8.23 -5.58 17.32
C ARG A 144 6.73 -5.26 17.33
N ILE A 145 5.94 -6.18 16.77
CA ILE A 145 4.49 -6.18 16.82
C ILE A 145 4.09 -6.64 18.22
#